data_AF-A0AAW0FD45-F1
#
_entry.id   AF-A0AAW0FD45-F1
#
_cell.length_a   1.000
_cell.length_b   1.000
_cell.length_c   1.000
_cell.angle_alpha   90.00
_cell.angle_beta   90.00
_cell.angle_gamma   90.00
#
_symmetry.space_group_name_H-M   'P 1'
#
loop_
_entity.id
_entity.type
_entity.pdbx_description
1 polymer ?
#
loop_
_entity_poly.entity_id
_entity_poly.type
_entity_poly.pdbx_seq_one_letter_code
_entity_poly.pdbx_strand_id
1 'polypeptide(L)'
;MSVTLHTKTGPIKIELILKNEAQAKHVHNFLRHCAKESYNDNKILRFIPKFILQSGDPSNSGKESNPADVNHPIDKLVKSHELRISEESAFEIKRGSVLTVNNLDMVDKLGSQFFICLSDEYKSSLIEEERYTVIGNVIDGLEAVETIEKDPELNNEEKMKKNGKPKRKMEKRNLDKRS
;
A
#
# COMPACT_ATOMS: atom_id res chain seq x y z
N MET A 1 -3.12 -16.27 5.61
CA MET A 1 -3.80 -15.48 6.66
C MET A 1 -4.50 -14.31 5.99
N SER A 2 -5.65 -13.83 6.48
CA SER A 2 -6.36 -12.69 5.87
C SER A 2 -6.91 -11.73 6.92
N VAL A 3 -7.09 -10.46 6.55
CA VAL A 3 -7.83 -9.45 7.32
C VAL A 3 -8.96 -8.86 6.49
N THR A 4 -9.95 -8.25 7.16
CA THR A 4 -11.04 -7.52 6.49
C THR A 4 -11.03 -6.08 6.95
N LEU A 5 -10.94 -5.15 6.01
CA LEU A 5 -11.14 -3.72 6.26
C LEU A 5 -12.61 -3.40 6.04
N HIS A 6 -13.27 -2.86 7.05
CA HIS A 6 -14.66 -2.42 6.95
C HIS A 6 -14.69 -0.97 6.48
N THR A 7 -15.21 -0.73 5.29
CA THR A 7 -15.35 0.62 4.73
C THR A 7 -16.82 0.98 4.57
N LYS A 8 -17.11 2.27 4.32
CA LYS A 8 -18.48 2.74 4.04
C LYS A 8 -19.08 2.15 2.76
N THR A 9 -18.24 1.74 1.80
CA THR A 9 -18.67 1.17 0.52
C THR A 9 -18.72 -0.35 0.54
N GLY A 10 -18.38 -0.98 1.68
CA GLY A 10 -18.38 -2.42 1.86
C GLY A 10 -17.10 -2.95 2.49
N PRO A 11 -17.08 -4.25 2.85
CA PRO A 11 -15.88 -4.91 3.34
C PRO A 11 -14.87 -5.16 2.21
N ILE A 12 -13.58 -5.06 2.53
CA ILE A 12 -12.46 -5.40 1.63
C ILE A 12 -11.60 -6.45 2.35
N LYS A 13 -11.55 -7.66 1.82
CA LYS A 13 -10.77 -8.77 2.40
C LYS A 13 -9.42 -8.87 1.73
N ILE A 14 -8.36 -8.87 2.53
CA ILE A 14 -6.97 -8.90 2.09
C ILE A 14 -6.32 -10.19 2.57
N GLU A 15 -5.81 -11.00 1.64
CA GLU A 15 -4.89 -12.08 1.96
C GLU A 15 -3.48 -11.51 2.16
N LEU A 16 -2.85 -11.86 3.29
CA LEU A 16 -1.54 -11.38 3.68
C LEU A 16 -0.44 -12.35 3.23
N ILE A 17 0.67 -11.80 2.74
CA ILE A 17 1.77 -12.52 2.09
C ILE A 17 3.03 -12.36 2.93
N LEU A 18 3.65 -13.49 3.29
CA LEU A 18 4.86 -13.55 4.11
C LEU A 18 5.93 -14.41 3.40
N LYS A 19 6.42 -13.97 2.24
CA LYS A 19 7.44 -14.73 1.46
C LYS A 19 8.88 -14.41 1.85
N ASN A 20 9.13 -13.37 2.63
CA ASN A 20 10.47 -13.03 3.15
C ASN A 20 10.39 -12.28 4.48
N GLU A 21 11.54 -12.11 5.14
CA GLU A 21 11.63 -11.45 6.45
C GLU A 21 11.08 -10.01 6.43
N ALA A 22 11.37 -9.23 5.39
CA ALA A 22 10.85 -7.87 5.27
C ALA A 22 9.32 -7.87 5.19
N GLN A 23 8.73 -8.68 4.31
CA GLN A 23 7.28 -8.82 4.20
C GLN A 23 6.65 -9.27 5.52
N ALA A 24 7.27 -10.23 6.22
CA ALA A 24 6.81 -10.65 7.53
C ALA A 24 6.81 -9.48 8.54
N LYS A 25 7.89 -8.70 8.63
CA LYS A 25 7.93 -7.51 9.50
C LYS A 25 6.81 -6.52 9.17
N HIS A 26 6.61 -6.22 7.88
CA HIS A 26 5.58 -5.29 7.43
C HIS A 26 4.15 -5.80 7.69
N VAL A 27 3.88 -7.09 7.44
CA VAL A 27 2.59 -7.73 7.75
C VAL A 27 2.31 -7.71 9.25
N HIS A 28 3.30 -8.02 10.08
CA HIS A 28 3.14 -7.96 11.54
C HIS A 28 2.89 -6.53 12.03
N ASN A 29 3.57 -5.52 11.46
CA ASN A 29 3.31 -4.13 11.79
C ASN A 29 1.88 -3.73 11.43
N PHE A 30 1.44 -4.10 10.22
CA PHE A 30 0.08 -3.85 9.73
C PHE A 30 -0.98 -4.50 10.64
N LEU A 31 -0.77 -5.76 11.03
CA LEU A 31 -1.66 -6.45 11.97
C LEU A 31 -1.68 -5.79 13.36
N ARG A 32 -0.55 -5.28 13.85
CA ARG A 32 -0.52 -4.55 15.12
C ARG A 32 -1.32 -3.26 15.04
N HIS A 33 -1.27 -2.52 13.93
CA HIS A 33 -2.16 -1.38 13.73
C HIS A 33 -3.63 -1.80 13.70
N CYS A 34 -3.98 -2.91 13.05
CA CYS A 34 -5.33 -3.46 13.09
C CYS A 34 -5.76 -3.78 14.52
N ALA A 35 -4.92 -4.48 15.30
CA ALA A 35 -5.22 -4.86 16.68
C ALA A 35 -5.28 -3.68 17.64
N LYS A 36 -4.54 -2.60 17.37
CA LYS A 36 -4.59 -1.32 18.10
C LYS A 36 -5.67 -0.37 17.57
N GLU A 37 -6.50 -0.81 16.62
CA GLU A 37 -7.57 0.00 16.02
C GLU A 37 -7.07 1.30 15.36
N SER A 38 -5.77 1.40 15.03
CA SER A 38 -5.15 2.62 14.47
C SER A 38 -5.63 2.94 13.05
N TYR A 39 -6.33 2.01 12.40
CA TYR A 39 -6.91 2.21 11.08
C TYR A 39 -8.41 2.54 11.11
N ASN A 40 -9.03 2.56 12.30
CA ASN A 40 -10.42 2.97 12.43
C ASN A 40 -10.55 4.45 12.07
N ASP A 41 -11.60 4.79 11.32
CA ASP A 41 -11.90 6.15 10.84
C ASP A 41 -10.80 6.80 9.98
N ASN A 42 -9.85 6.01 9.46
CA ASN A 42 -8.89 6.52 8.49
C ASN A 42 -9.57 6.90 7.18
N LYS A 43 -9.22 8.08 6.70
CA LYS A 43 -9.64 8.63 5.42
C LYS A 43 -8.79 8.07 4.30
N ILE A 44 -9.30 8.20 3.08
CA ILE A 44 -8.48 8.07 1.89
C ILE A 44 -7.63 9.34 1.79
N LEU A 45 -6.32 9.16 1.92
CA LEU A 45 -5.34 10.25 1.94
C LEU A 45 -5.00 10.72 0.53
N ARG A 46 -4.92 9.76 -0.39
CA ARG A 46 -4.61 10.01 -1.79
C ARG A 46 -5.34 9.00 -2.66
N PHE A 47 -5.96 9.51 -3.70
CA PHE A 47 -6.58 8.72 -4.75
C PHE A 47 -6.04 9.17 -6.10
N ILE A 48 -5.49 8.24 -6.87
CA ILE A 48 -5.10 8.47 -8.26
C ILE A 48 -5.81 7.40 -9.09
N PRO A 49 -6.80 7.80 -9.92
CA PRO A 49 -7.54 6.90 -10.79
C PRO A 49 -6.60 6.00 -11.58
N LYS A 50 -6.95 4.71 -11.68
CA LYS A 50 -6.14 3.69 -12.37
C LYS A 50 -4.69 3.60 -11.85
N PHE A 51 -4.41 4.00 -10.62
CA PHE A 51 -3.09 3.84 -10.05
C PHE A 51 -3.13 3.36 -8.60
N ILE A 52 -3.49 4.23 -7.65
CA ILE A 52 -3.44 3.91 -6.22
C ILE A 52 -4.59 4.52 -5.43
N LEU A 53 -5.01 3.80 -4.40
CA LEU A 53 -5.83 4.29 -3.29
C LEU A 53 -5.01 4.15 -2.01
N GLN A 54 -4.62 5.26 -1.39
CA GLN A 54 -3.72 5.31 -0.23
C GLN A 54 -4.47 5.72 1.04
N SER A 55 -4.16 5.03 2.15
CA SER A 55 -4.68 5.30 3.49
C SER A 55 -3.64 4.89 4.55
N GLY A 56 -4.05 4.75 5.81
CA GLY A 56 -3.20 4.23 6.89
C GLY A 56 -2.46 5.29 7.70
N ASP A 57 -2.88 6.55 7.67
CA ASP A 57 -2.38 7.61 8.57
C ASP A 57 -3.43 7.85 9.68
N PRO A 58 -3.18 7.44 10.94
CA PRO A 58 -4.10 7.65 12.06
C PRO A 58 -4.47 9.13 12.32
N SER A 59 -3.57 10.07 11.98
CA SER A 59 -3.82 11.50 12.11
C SER A 59 -4.67 12.07 10.97
N ASN A 60 -4.87 11.30 9.90
CA ASN A 60 -5.52 11.73 8.66
C ASN A 60 -4.86 12.95 7.97
N SER A 61 -3.62 13.30 8.34
CA SER A 61 -2.90 14.44 7.77
C SER A 61 -2.20 14.12 6.44
N GLY A 62 -1.97 12.84 6.17
CA GLY A 62 -1.17 12.34 5.06
C GLY A 62 0.34 12.37 5.33
N LYS A 63 0.77 12.82 6.51
CA LYS A 63 2.18 13.03 6.86
C LYS A 63 2.70 12.03 7.88
N GLU A 64 1.82 11.41 8.66
CA GLU A 64 2.25 10.49 9.71
C GLU A 64 2.32 9.06 9.16
N SER A 65 3.44 8.38 9.40
CA SER A 65 3.63 6.98 9.02
C SER A 65 4.61 6.31 9.99
N ASN A 66 4.16 6.07 11.22
CA ASN A 66 4.98 5.47 12.28
C ASN A 66 4.68 3.97 12.43
N PRO A 67 5.62 3.16 12.94
CA PRO A 67 5.33 1.79 13.33
C PRO A 67 4.25 1.74 14.40
N ALA A 68 3.51 0.63 14.46
CA ALA A 68 2.43 0.43 15.45
C ALA A 68 2.95 0.45 16.89
N ASP A 69 4.22 0.09 17.10
CA ASP A 69 4.87 0.10 18.41
C ASP A 69 6.36 0.37 18.26
N VAL A 70 6.77 1.61 18.53
CA VAL A 70 8.18 2.02 18.47
C VAL A 70 9.03 1.45 19.60
N ASN A 71 8.40 1.04 20.71
CA ASN A 71 9.10 0.52 21.89
C ASN A 71 9.33 -1.00 21.81
N HIS A 72 8.60 -1.68 20.94
CA HIS A 72 8.67 -3.14 20.76
C HIS A 72 8.96 -3.51 19.30
N PRO A 73 10.22 -3.37 18.83
CA PRO A 73 10.58 -3.72 17.46
C PRO A 73 10.25 -5.18 17.13
N ILE A 74 9.92 -5.43 15.87
CA ILE A 74 9.39 -6.72 15.39
C ILE A 74 10.48 -7.80 15.26
N ASP A 75 11.75 -7.43 15.44
CA ASP A 75 12.96 -8.25 15.20
C ASP A 75 13.02 -9.59 15.93
N LYS A 76 12.44 -9.69 17.13
CA LYS A 76 12.42 -10.94 17.89
C LYS A 76 11.36 -11.93 17.40
N LEU A 77 10.31 -11.44 16.72
CA LEU A 77 9.16 -12.25 16.31
C LEU A 77 9.41 -12.97 14.99
N VAL A 78 10.17 -12.38 14.05
CA VAL A 78 10.44 -13.00 12.74
C VAL A 78 11.51 -14.09 12.81
N LYS A 79 12.35 -14.09 13.86
CA LYS A 79 13.41 -15.09 14.09
C LYS A 79 12.90 -16.43 14.67
N SER A 80 11.62 -16.54 15.05
CA SER A 80 11.08 -17.71 15.78
C SER A 80 10.84 -18.96 14.92
N HIS A 81 11.23 -19.01 13.65
CA HIS A 81 10.98 -20.16 12.74
C HIS A 81 9.49 -20.53 12.54
N GLU A 82 8.53 -19.77 13.07
CA GLU A 82 7.09 -20.03 12.93
C GLU A 82 6.51 -19.59 11.57
N LEU A 83 7.33 -18.90 10.75
CA LEU A 83 6.91 -18.38 9.45
C LEU A 83 7.59 -19.19 8.34
N ARG A 84 6.79 -19.97 7.60
CA ARG A 84 7.21 -20.60 6.35
C ARG A 84 7.41 -19.51 5.29
N ILE A 85 8.62 -18.99 5.23
CA ILE A 85 9.13 -18.19 4.12
C ILE A 85 9.14 -19.12 2.90
N SER A 86 8.23 -18.92 1.94
CA SER A 86 8.32 -19.60 0.64
C SER A 86 9.36 -18.86 -0.19
N GLU A 87 10.49 -19.50 -0.48
CA GLU A 87 11.53 -18.99 -1.40
C GLU A 87 11.05 -19.00 -2.85
N GLU A 88 9.98 -18.26 -3.15
CA GLU A 88 9.46 -18.10 -4.51
C GLU A 88 9.84 -16.73 -5.10
N SER A 89 9.84 -16.67 -6.43
CA SER A 89 10.16 -15.50 -7.24
C SER A 89 9.37 -14.24 -6.87
N ALA A 90 9.92 -13.09 -7.28
CA ALA A 90 9.40 -11.76 -7.03
C ALA A 90 7.88 -11.68 -7.16
N PHE A 91 7.23 -11.08 -6.16
CA PHE A 91 5.79 -10.91 -6.16
C PHE A 91 5.36 -9.96 -7.29
N GLU A 92 4.50 -10.42 -8.19
CA GLU A 92 3.95 -9.60 -9.26
C GLU A 92 2.86 -8.67 -8.72
N ILE A 93 3.13 -7.36 -8.76
CA ILE A 93 2.13 -6.32 -8.45
C ILE A 93 1.06 -6.31 -9.54
N LYS A 94 -0.20 -6.38 -9.12
CA LYS A 94 -1.40 -6.31 -9.97
C LYS A 94 -2.50 -5.49 -9.29
N ARG A 95 -3.59 -5.22 -10.01
CA ARG A 95 -4.80 -4.64 -9.41
C ARG A 95 -5.25 -5.48 -8.21
N GLY A 96 -5.51 -4.79 -7.10
CA GLY A 96 -5.81 -5.40 -5.80
C GLY A 96 -4.57 -5.71 -4.94
N SER A 97 -3.34 -5.59 -5.43
CA SER A 97 -2.16 -5.72 -4.58
C SER A 97 -2.12 -4.63 -3.52
N VAL A 98 -1.74 -5.01 -2.30
CA VAL A 98 -1.66 -4.14 -1.13
C VAL A 98 -0.21 -3.98 -0.73
N LEU A 99 0.23 -2.72 -0.64
CA LEU A 99 1.61 -2.36 -0.36
C LEU A 99 1.68 -1.36 0.79
N THR A 100 2.64 -1.51 1.68
CA THR A 100 2.96 -0.48 2.69
C THR A 100 3.96 0.51 2.15
N VAL A 101 3.90 1.76 2.62
CA VAL A 101 4.90 2.79 2.35
C VAL A 101 6.02 2.67 3.37
N ASN A 102 7.24 2.46 2.88
CA ASN A 102 8.42 2.30 3.71
C ASN A 102 8.80 3.66 4.32
N ASN A 103 8.91 3.72 5.64
CA ASN A 103 9.38 4.91 6.35
C ASN A 103 10.92 4.91 6.34
N LEU A 104 11.51 5.62 5.39
CA LEU A 104 12.97 5.61 5.19
C LEU A 104 13.76 6.27 6.33
N ASP A 105 13.10 6.98 7.24
CA ASP A 105 13.72 7.56 8.43
C ASP A 105 13.86 6.54 9.58
N MET A 106 13.25 5.35 9.44
CA MET A 106 13.29 4.26 10.41
C MET A 106 14.21 3.12 9.97
N VAL A 107 14.94 2.52 10.91
CA VAL A 107 15.88 1.40 10.65
C VAL A 107 15.19 0.22 9.97
N ASP A 108 14.02 -0.20 10.48
CA ASP A 108 13.24 -1.30 9.92
C ASP A 108 12.32 -0.88 8.77
N LYS A 109 12.33 0.40 8.39
CA LYS A 109 11.49 0.97 7.34
C LYS A 109 9.97 0.82 7.55
N LEU A 110 9.55 0.49 8.77
CA LEU A 110 8.14 0.26 9.10
C LEU A 110 7.38 1.59 9.22
N GLY A 111 6.19 1.62 8.65
CA GLY A 111 5.24 2.71 8.75
C GLY A 111 3.81 2.19 8.73
N SER A 112 2.86 3.09 8.99
CA SER A 112 1.44 2.77 9.07
C SER A 112 0.73 2.89 7.72
N GLN A 113 1.22 3.75 6.81
CA GLN A 113 0.57 4.02 5.54
C GLN A 113 0.66 2.86 4.56
N PHE A 114 -0.42 2.61 3.84
CA PHE A 114 -0.51 1.58 2.81
C PHE A 114 -1.38 2.04 1.64
N PHE A 115 -1.30 1.34 0.52
CA PHE A 115 -2.18 1.57 -0.62
C PHE A 115 -2.60 0.27 -1.30
N ILE A 116 -3.74 0.36 -1.99
CA ILE A 116 -4.26 -0.67 -2.89
C ILE A 116 -3.94 -0.23 -4.33
N CYS A 117 -3.32 -1.12 -5.09
CA CYS A 117 -3.06 -0.91 -6.50
C CYS A 117 -4.36 -1.04 -7.32
N LEU A 118 -4.62 -0.08 -8.20
CA LEU A 118 -5.86 -0.01 -8.98
C LEU A 118 -5.65 -0.36 -10.47
N SER A 119 -4.44 -0.67 -10.90
CA SER A 119 -4.17 -0.99 -12.31
C SER A 119 -2.91 -1.82 -12.48
N ASP A 120 -2.90 -2.67 -13.49
CA ASP A 120 -1.72 -3.44 -13.91
C ASP A 120 -0.73 -2.58 -14.73
N GLU A 121 -1.19 -1.44 -15.29
CA GLU A 121 -0.43 -0.62 -16.24
C GLU A 121 0.81 0.06 -15.61
N TYR A 122 0.71 0.46 -14.34
CA TYR A 122 1.76 1.23 -13.66
C TYR A 122 2.55 0.42 -12.63
N LYS A 123 2.48 -0.92 -12.71
CA LYS A 123 3.17 -1.82 -11.78
C LYS A 123 4.69 -1.55 -11.73
N SER A 124 5.31 -1.27 -12.88
CA SER A 124 6.74 -0.97 -12.95
C SER A 124 7.13 0.29 -12.16
N SER A 125 6.25 1.29 -12.07
CA SER A 125 6.49 2.50 -11.27
C SER A 125 6.44 2.25 -9.76
N LEU A 126 5.88 1.12 -9.32
CA LEU A 126 5.81 0.70 -7.92
C LEU A 126 6.96 -0.24 -7.52
N ILE A 127 7.65 -0.82 -8.50
CA ILE A 127 8.80 -1.71 -8.31
C ILE A 127 10.11 -0.91 -8.23
N GLU A 128 10.11 0.32 -8.76
CA GLU A 128 11.27 1.21 -8.70
C GLU A 128 11.36 1.94 -7.36
N GLU A 129 12.49 1.71 -6.68
CA GLU A 129 12.92 2.23 -5.37
C GLU A 129 12.39 1.42 -4.17
N GLU A 130 13.21 1.28 -3.12
CA GLU A 130 12.91 0.61 -1.83
C GLU A 130 11.80 1.31 -1.01
N ARG A 131 10.88 1.99 -1.69
CA ARG A 131 9.80 2.80 -1.13
C ARG A 131 8.61 1.98 -0.69
N TYR A 132 8.42 0.79 -1.24
CA TYR A 132 7.21 0.00 -1.03
C TYR A 132 7.51 -1.46 -0.73
N THR A 133 6.73 -2.03 0.17
CA THR A 133 6.77 -3.46 0.48
C THR A 133 5.39 -4.06 0.26
N VAL A 134 5.30 -5.07 -0.60
CA VAL A 134 4.04 -5.79 -0.85
C VAL A 134 3.71 -6.66 0.36
N ILE A 135 2.51 -6.49 0.91
CA ILE A 135 2.04 -7.23 2.10
C ILE A 135 0.85 -8.14 1.82
N GLY A 136 0.19 -8.02 0.68
CA GLY A 136 -1.00 -8.82 0.40
C GLY A 136 -1.70 -8.53 -0.92
N ASN A 137 -2.84 -9.18 -1.12
CA ASN A 137 -3.79 -8.87 -2.19
C ASN A 137 -5.22 -8.85 -1.66
N VAL A 138 -6.05 -7.98 -2.23
CA VAL A 138 -7.49 -8.07 -2.09
C VAL A 138 -7.97 -9.37 -2.75
N ILE A 139 -8.65 -10.20 -1.98
CA ILE A 139 -9.24 -11.48 -2.41
C ILE A 139 -10.77 -11.44 -2.46
N ASP A 140 -11.38 -10.44 -1.83
CA ASP A 140 -12.82 -10.19 -1.87
C ASP A 140 -13.09 -8.69 -1.58
N GLY A 141 -14.18 -8.14 -2.13
CA GLY A 141 -14.56 -6.74 -1.93
C GLY A 141 -13.92 -5.72 -2.88
N LEU A 142 -13.43 -6.13 -4.06
CA LEU A 142 -12.99 -5.18 -5.10
C LEU A 142 -14.11 -4.25 -5.57
N GLU A 143 -15.37 -4.69 -5.50
CA GLU A 143 -16.55 -3.85 -5.79
C GLU A 143 -16.66 -2.62 -4.86
N ALA A 144 -16.27 -2.78 -3.59
CA ALA A 144 -16.21 -1.67 -2.65
C ALA A 144 -15.13 -0.65 -3.05
N VAL A 145 -13.99 -1.12 -3.57
CA VAL A 145 -12.93 -0.28 -4.14
C VAL A 145 -13.43 0.45 -5.38
N GLU A 146 -14.12 -0.25 -6.29
CA GLU A 146 -14.68 0.36 -7.50
C GLU A 146 -15.76 1.41 -7.20
N THR A 147 -16.51 1.21 -6.12
CA THR A 147 -17.48 2.21 -5.65
C THR A 147 -16.78 3.46 -5.16
N ILE A 148 -15.67 3.32 -4.43
CA ILE A 148 -14.81 4.45 -4.03
C ILE A 148 -14.23 5.14 -5.27
N GLU A 149 -13.79 4.40 -6.29
CA GLU A 149 -13.23 4.95 -7.53
C GLU A 149 -14.24 5.85 -8.28
N LYS A 150 -15.53 5.59 -8.14
CA LYS A 150 -16.62 6.35 -8.77
C LYS A 150 -17.06 7.57 -7.96
N ASP A 151 -16.51 7.77 -6.76
CA ASP A 151 -16.88 8.89 -5.90
C ASP A 151 -16.42 10.22 -6.52
N PRO A 152 -17.35 11.14 -6.84
CA PRO A 152 -17.02 12.44 -7.43
C PRO A 152 -16.26 13.36 -6.48
N GLU A 153 -16.40 13.22 -5.16
CA GLU A 153 -15.68 14.05 -4.19
C GLU A 153 -14.18 13.74 -4.14
N LEU A 154 -13.82 12.46 -4.39
CA LEU A 154 -12.44 11.98 -4.50
C LEU A 154 -11.82 12.28 -5.87
N ASN A 155 -12.63 12.31 -6.92
CA ASN A 155 -12.23 12.65 -8.29
C ASN A 155 -12.12 14.15 -8.58
N ASN A 156 -12.28 15.01 -7.57
CA ASN A 156 -12.21 16.45 -7.77
C ASN A 156 -10.79 16.89 -8.18
N GLU A 157 -10.64 17.26 -9.46
CA GLU A 157 -9.37 17.65 -10.10
C GLU A 157 -8.64 18.81 -9.39
N GLU A 158 -9.36 19.67 -8.66
CA GLU A 158 -8.75 20.77 -7.92
C GLU A 158 -7.91 20.31 -6.72
N LYS A 159 -8.28 19.20 -6.07
CA LYS A 159 -7.48 18.58 -4.99
C LYS A 159 -6.28 17.80 -5.53
N MET A 160 -6.40 17.19 -6.72
CA MET A 160 -5.28 16.50 -7.39
C MET A 160 -4.12 17.44 -7.75
N LYS A 161 -4.41 18.70 -8.10
CA LYS A 161 -3.38 19.71 -8.40
C LYS A 161 -2.55 20.13 -7.17
N LYS A 162 -3.10 20.00 -5.95
CA LYS A 162 -2.42 20.38 -4.70
C LYS A 162 -1.55 19.26 -4.12
N ASN A 163 -1.91 17.98 -4.30
CA ASN A 163 -1.25 16.84 -3.64
C ASN A 163 -0.41 15.96 -4.59
N GLY A 164 0.48 16.61 -5.34
CA GLY A 164 1.58 15.96 -6.03
C GLY A 164 1.27 15.53 -7.46
N LYS A 165 1.67 16.39 -8.41
CA LYS A 165 1.94 15.99 -9.79
C LYS A 165 2.77 14.69 -9.78
N PRO A 166 2.50 13.69 -10.64
CA PRO A 166 3.46 12.64 -10.88
C PRO A 166 4.78 13.30 -11.32
N LYS A 167 5.85 13.10 -10.53
CA LYS A 167 7.20 13.53 -10.90
C LYS A 167 7.72 12.59 -12.00
N ARG A 168 7.22 12.77 -13.22
CA ARG A 168 7.94 12.55 -14.48
C ARG A 168 7.04 12.98 -15.64
N LYS A 169 7.43 14.05 -16.33
CA LYS A 169 7.01 14.27 -17.73
C LYS A 169 7.47 13.03 -18.51
N MET A 170 6.54 12.29 -19.10
CA MET A 170 6.90 11.36 -20.17
C MET A 170 7.34 12.20 -21.37
N GLU A 171 8.64 12.20 -21.67
CA GLU A 171 9.12 12.67 -22.96
C GLU A 171 8.61 11.70 -24.03
N LYS A 172 7.86 12.24 -25.01
CA LYS A 172 7.63 11.53 -26.26
C LYS A 172 9.00 11.32 -26.90
N ARG A 173 9.53 10.10 -26.83
CA ARG A 173 10.58 9.69 -27.76
C ARG A 173 9.90 9.57 -29.11
N ASN A 174 10.02 10.62 -29.93
CA ASN A 174 9.80 10.48 -31.37
C ASN A 174 10.78 9.40 -31.83
N LEU A 175 10.25 8.27 -32.30
CA LEU A 175 11.03 7.40 -33.18
C LEU A 175 11.19 8.17 -34.49
N ASP A 176 12.22 9.00 -34.54
CA ASP A 176 12.68 9.55 -35.80
C ASP A 176 13.24 8.41 -36.66
N LYS A 177 12.68 8.36 -37.86
CA LYS A 177 13.08 7.58 -39.01
C LYS A 177 14.59 7.47 -39.12
N ARG A 178 15.10 6.26 -39.34
CA ARG A 178 16.32 6.07 -40.13
C ARG A 178 16.05 5.03 -41.19
N SER A 179 16.05 5.58 -42.41
CA SER A 179 16.51 5.08 -43.70
C SER A 179 17.12 3.69 -43.73
#